data_AF-A0A4U5M390-F1
#
_entry.id   AF-A0A4U5M390-F1
#
_cell.length_a   1.000
_cell.length_b   1.000
_cell.length_c   1.000
_cell.angle_alpha   90.00
_cell.angle_beta   90.00
_cell.angle_gamma   90.00
#
_symmetry.space_group_name_H-M   'P 1'
#
loop_
_entity.id
_entity.type
_entity.pdbx_description
1 polymer ?
#
loop_
_entity_poly.entity_id
_entity_poly.type
_entity_poly.pdbx_seq_one_letter_code
_entity_poly.pdbx_strand_id
1 'polypeptide(L)'
;MESSNTIYGRTNNPYDSRRGVGGSSGGEGAIIAAAGSVIGIGSDIGGSIRIPSVFNGVFGLKPTQNMVPCDRYIPEQMTEGGLRRELAVTGPLCRYAEDLPLMLKALAPEAYKDMKVNFNATNLLTH
;
A
#
# COMPACT_ATOMS: atom_id res chain seq x y z
N MET A 1 3.64 15.71 -2.07
CA MET A 1 3.99 14.28 -2.09
C MET A 1 3.35 13.70 -3.34
N GLU A 2 4.12 13.60 -4.42
CA GLU A 2 3.65 13.18 -5.74
C GLU A 2 4.61 12.13 -6.31
N SER A 3 4.09 11.15 -7.04
CA SER A 3 4.92 10.18 -7.78
C SER A 3 5.45 10.81 -9.06
N SER A 4 6.47 11.66 -8.90
CA SER A 4 7.24 12.29 -9.97
C SER A 4 8.71 12.00 -9.79
N ASN A 5 9.38 11.56 -10.85
CA ASN A 5 10.84 11.39 -10.85
C ASN A 5 11.43 11.89 -12.17
N THR A 6 12.73 12.17 -12.19
CA THR A 6 13.44 12.78 -13.32
C THR A 6 13.61 11.85 -14.52
N ILE A 7 13.45 10.54 -14.33
CA ILE A 7 13.71 9.51 -15.34
C ILE A 7 12.45 9.24 -16.16
N TYR A 8 11.31 9.06 -15.48
CA TYR A 8 10.02 8.66 -16.05
C TYR A 8 8.98 9.78 -16.04
N GLY A 9 9.28 10.90 -15.39
CA GLY A 9 8.36 12.03 -15.25
C GLY A 9 7.30 11.79 -14.17
N ARG A 10 6.14 12.45 -14.34
CA ARG A 10 5.04 12.45 -13.38
C ARG A 10 4.00 11.39 -13.73
N THR A 11 3.62 10.59 -12.73
CA THR A 11 2.45 9.70 -12.83
C THR A 11 1.17 10.55 -12.81
N ASN A 12 0.25 10.30 -13.75
CA ASN A 12 -1.02 11.03 -13.81
C ASN A 12 -2.15 10.20 -13.21
N ASN A 13 -3.12 10.89 -12.57
CA ASN A 13 -4.26 10.25 -11.96
C ASN A 13 -5.26 9.77 -13.03
N PRO A 14 -5.71 8.50 -13.00
CA PRO A 14 -6.59 7.94 -14.02
C PRO A 14 -8.01 8.54 -14.00
N TYR A 15 -8.46 9.14 -12.89
CA TYR A 15 -9.76 9.82 -12.83
C TYR A 15 -9.71 11.25 -13.37
N ASP A 16 -8.57 11.93 -13.26
CA ASP A 16 -8.35 13.29 -13.77
C ASP A 16 -6.85 13.57 -13.89
N SER A 17 -6.33 13.67 -15.12
CA SER A 17 -4.89 13.85 -15.38
C SER A 17 -4.30 15.18 -14.87
N ARG A 18 -5.15 16.11 -14.43
CA ARG A 18 -4.74 17.37 -13.79
C ARG A 18 -4.51 17.20 -12.29
N ARG A 19 -4.94 16.09 -11.70
CA ARG A 19 -4.78 15.77 -10.27
C ARG A 19 -3.55 14.91 -10.03
N GLY A 20 -3.04 15.05 -8.82
CA GLY A 20 -1.96 14.22 -8.31
C GLY A 20 -2.40 12.78 -8.01
N VAL A 21 -1.44 11.87 -7.92
CA VAL A 21 -1.66 10.48 -7.52
C VAL A 21 -1.22 10.18 -6.09
N GLY A 22 -0.68 11.19 -5.38
CA GLY A 22 -0.05 10.97 -4.08
C GLY A 22 1.30 10.27 -4.23
N GLY A 23 1.93 9.91 -3.12
CA GLY A 23 3.20 9.21 -3.18
C GLY A 23 3.66 8.68 -1.81
N SER A 24 4.67 7.81 -1.79
CA SER A 24 5.49 7.39 -2.95
C SER A 24 4.83 6.32 -3.84
N SER A 25 3.89 5.53 -3.33
CA SER A 25 3.25 4.43 -4.09
C SER A 25 2.12 4.90 -5.03
N GLY A 26 2.21 6.12 -5.57
CA GLY A 26 1.22 6.71 -6.46
C GLY A 26 1.09 5.98 -7.80
N GLY A 27 2.18 5.40 -8.32
CA GLY A 27 2.16 4.54 -9.51
C GLY A 27 1.28 3.30 -9.32
N GLU A 28 1.46 2.59 -8.20
CA GLU A 28 0.64 1.42 -7.83
C GLU A 28 -0.83 1.79 -7.67
N GLY A 29 -1.12 2.88 -6.95
CA GLY A 29 -2.49 3.37 -6.81
C GLY A 29 -3.13 3.69 -8.17
N ALA A 30 -2.40 4.37 -9.05
CA ALA A 30 -2.87 4.78 -10.36
C ALA A 30 -3.10 3.59 -11.31
N ILE A 31 -2.18 2.62 -11.38
CA ILE A 31 -2.32 1.47 -12.29
C ILE A 31 -3.46 0.54 -11.89
N ILE A 32 -3.69 0.36 -10.58
CA ILE A 32 -4.82 -0.42 -10.06
C ILE A 32 -6.14 0.29 -10.35
N ALA A 33 -6.19 1.60 -10.11
CA ALA A 33 -7.37 2.41 -10.42
C ALA A 33 -7.70 2.43 -11.93
N ALA A 34 -6.66 2.41 -12.78
CA ALA A 34 -6.80 2.29 -14.24
C ALA A 34 -7.15 0.87 -14.72
N ALA A 35 -7.34 -0.09 -13.81
CA ALA A 35 -7.56 -1.51 -14.11
C ALA A 35 -6.40 -2.19 -14.88
N GLY A 36 -5.20 -1.62 -14.83
CA GLY A 36 -3.99 -2.20 -15.42
C GLY A 36 -3.31 -3.22 -14.52
N SER A 37 -3.61 -3.23 -13.22
CA SER A 37 -3.23 -4.27 -12.28
C SER A 37 -4.39 -4.58 -11.33
N VAL A 38 -4.48 -5.82 -10.87
CA VAL A 38 -5.47 -6.23 -9.86
C VAL A 38 -4.99 -5.88 -8.45
N ILE A 39 -3.68 -6.01 -8.22
CA ILE A 39 -3.02 -5.88 -6.93
C ILE A 39 -1.70 -5.11 -7.07
N GLY A 40 -1.27 -4.48 -5.99
CA GLY A 40 0.02 -3.79 -5.91
C GLY A 40 0.62 -3.88 -4.52
N ILE A 41 1.91 -3.58 -4.44
CA ILE A 41 2.67 -3.58 -3.19
C ILE A 41 3.29 -2.21 -3.02
N GLY A 42 3.02 -1.55 -1.90
CA GLY A 42 3.58 -0.25 -1.57
C GLY A 42 4.36 -0.29 -0.27
N SER A 43 5.02 0.83 0.03
CA SER A 43 5.68 1.07 1.30
C SER A 43 5.06 2.27 2.00
N ASP A 44 5.00 2.24 3.32
CA ASP A 44 4.43 3.31 4.15
C ASP A 44 5.32 3.54 5.37
N ILE A 45 5.89 4.75 5.44
CA ILE A 45 6.57 5.29 6.63
C ILE A 45 5.72 6.44 7.19
N GLY A 46 5.27 7.33 6.30
CA GLY A 46 4.51 8.54 6.63
C GLY A 46 3.17 8.66 5.89
N GLY A 47 2.64 7.56 5.35
CA GLY A 47 1.39 7.56 4.58
C GLY A 47 1.53 7.07 3.14
N SER A 48 2.69 6.59 2.72
CA SER A 48 2.98 6.28 1.32
C SER A 48 2.18 5.11 0.69
N ILE A 49 1.36 4.39 1.47
CA ILE A 49 0.31 3.49 0.96
C ILE A 49 -1.05 4.21 1.03
N ARG A 50 -1.37 4.78 2.19
CA ARG A 50 -2.68 5.38 2.49
C ARG A 50 -2.99 6.62 1.64
N ILE A 51 -2.01 7.49 1.40
CA ILE A 51 -2.15 8.71 0.59
C ILE A 51 -2.47 8.37 -0.88
N PRO A 52 -1.66 7.53 -1.57
CA PRO A 52 -2.04 7.04 -2.90
C PRO A 52 -3.40 6.36 -2.95
N SER A 53 -3.76 5.60 -1.91
CA SER A 53 -5.04 4.89 -1.86
C SER A 53 -6.22 5.85 -1.90
N VAL A 54 -6.19 6.92 -1.10
CA VAL A 54 -7.22 7.96 -1.11
C VAL A 54 -7.25 8.72 -2.44
N PHE A 55 -6.08 9.06 -3.00
CA PHE A 55 -6.00 9.88 -4.21
C PHE A 55 -6.49 9.14 -5.46
N ASN A 56 -6.31 7.82 -5.51
CA ASN A 56 -6.68 6.98 -6.63
C ASN A 56 -7.90 6.09 -6.34
N GLY A 57 -8.64 6.33 -5.25
CA GLY A 57 -9.87 5.58 -4.96
C GLY A 57 -9.68 4.05 -4.89
N VAL A 58 -8.55 3.60 -4.34
CA VAL A 58 -8.25 2.19 -4.10
C VAL A 58 -8.10 1.93 -2.61
N PHE A 59 -8.09 0.66 -2.22
CA PHE A 59 -7.83 0.26 -0.84
C PHE A 59 -6.35 -0.02 -0.65
N GLY A 60 -5.79 0.44 0.46
CA GLY A 60 -4.41 0.14 0.84
C GLY A 60 -4.28 -0.05 2.34
N LEU A 61 -3.56 -1.08 2.73
CA LEU A 61 -3.37 -1.44 4.13
C LEU A 61 -1.92 -1.15 4.55
N LYS A 62 -1.77 -0.37 5.62
CA LYS A 62 -0.50 -0.27 6.36
C LYS A 62 -0.50 -1.35 7.46
N PRO A 63 0.24 -2.47 7.32
CA PRO A 63 0.19 -3.54 8.31
C PRO A 63 0.78 -3.11 9.65
N THR A 64 0.59 -3.96 10.66
CA THR A 64 1.33 -3.89 11.91
C THR A 64 2.82 -3.95 11.61
N GLN A 65 3.61 -3.19 12.36
CA GLN A 65 5.06 -3.19 12.22
C GLN A 65 5.62 -4.62 12.34
N ASN A 66 6.62 -4.93 11.50
CA ASN A 66 7.27 -6.25 11.41
C ASN A 66 6.35 -7.42 11.00
N MET A 67 5.08 -7.16 10.64
CA MET A 67 4.18 -8.22 10.17
C MET A 67 4.62 -8.76 8.81
N VAL A 68 4.87 -7.86 7.85
CA VAL A 68 5.44 -8.20 6.55
C VAL A 68 6.95 -8.03 6.63
N PRO A 69 7.77 -9.06 6.34
CA PRO A 69 9.22 -8.93 6.34
C PRO A 69 9.67 -7.84 5.35
N CYS A 70 10.32 -6.79 5.84
CA CYS A 70 10.75 -5.64 5.04
C CYS A 70 12.28 -5.47 4.99
N ASP A 71 13.02 -6.40 5.59
CA ASP A 71 14.45 -6.22 5.92
C ASP A 71 15.35 -6.09 4.69
N ARG A 72 14.87 -6.57 3.53
CA ARG A 72 15.58 -6.47 2.25
C ARG A 72 15.21 -5.23 1.42
N TYR A 73 14.16 -4.51 1.81
CA TYR A 73 13.64 -3.34 1.08
C TYR A 73 14.05 -2.01 1.73
N ILE A 74 14.47 -2.05 2.99
CA ILE A 74 14.86 -0.85 3.74
C ILE A 74 16.28 -0.47 3.32
N PRO A 75 16.49 0.74 2.76
CA PRO A 75 17.82 1.19 2.36
C PRO A 75 18.79 1.09 3.53
N GLU A 76 20.06 0.79 3.24
CA GLU A 76 21.12 0.71 4.25
C GLU A 76 21.27 2.02 5.06
N GLN A 77 20.89 3.17 4.47
CA GLN A 77 20.84 4.44 5.21
C GLN A 77 19.74 4.51 6.29
N MET A 78 18.82 3.54 6.31
CA MET A 78 17.77 3.37 7.30
C MET A 78 18.04 2.17 8.22
N THR A 79 19.17 1.46 8.08
CA THR A 79 19.50 0.29 8.92
C THR A 79 20.09 0.64 10.28
N GLU A 80 20.51 1.88 10.54
CA GLU A 80 21.13 2.29 11.83
C GLU A 80 20.13 2.47 13.00
N GLY A 81 18.89 2.01 12.85
CA GLY A 81 17.85 2.16 13.88
C GLY A 81 17.26 3.58 13.93
N GLY A 82 16.11 3.71 14.61
CA GLY A 82 15.39 4.96 14.78
C GLY A 82 13.95 4.95 14.22
N LEU A 83 13.20 6.00 14.55
CA LEU A 83 11.74 6.07 14.33
C LEU A 83 11.31 5.75 12.88
N ARG A 84 12.10 6.14 11.87
CA ARG A 84 11.74 5.86 10.47
C ARG A 84 11.85 4.38 10.11
N ARG A 85 12.80 3.63 10.70
CA ARG A 85 12.92 2.17 10.54
C ARG A 85 11.74 1.46 11.21
N GLU A 86 11.32 1.97 12.35
CA GLU A 86 10.20 1.41 13.11
C GLU A 86 8.85 1.67 12.41
N LEU A 87 8.69 2.84 11.80
CA LEU A 87 7.46 3.17 11.08
C LEU A 87 7.39 2.55 9.67
N ALA A 88 8.52 2.13 9.10
CA ALA A 88 8.60 1.56 7.76
C ALA A 88 7.92 0.20 7.69
N VAL A 89 6.87 0.10 6.87
CA VAL A 89 6.22 -1.16 6.54
C VAL A 89 5.97 -1.27 5.04
N THR A 90 5.85 -2.51 4.57
CA THR A 90 5.36 -2.86 3.24
C THR A 90 3.96 -3.40 3.37
N GLY A 91 3.08 -3.06 2.44
CA GLY A 91 1.68 -3.48 2.50
C GLY A 91 0.99 -3.47 1.13
N PRO A 92 -0.16 -4.14 1.03
CA PRO A 92 -0.87 -4.29 -0.23
C PRO A 92 -1.73 -3.07 -0.58
N LEU A 93 -1.90 -2.87 -1.88
CA LEU A 93 -2.94 -2.04 -2.49
C LEU A 93 -3.81 -2.93 -3.38
N CYS A 94 -5.12 -2.69 -3.40
CA CYS A 94 -6.07 -3.45 -4.21
C CYS A 94 -7.32 -2.63 -4.53
N ARG A 95 -8.07 -3.08 -5.54
CA ARG A 95 -9.30 -2.41 -5.96
C ARG A 95 -10.48 -2.65 -5.02
N TYR A 96 -10.54 -3.84 -4.39
CA TYR A 96 -11.62 -4.22 -3.48
C TYR A 96 -11.06 -4.52 -2.09
N ALA A 97 -11.75 -4.05 -1.05
CA ALA A 97 -11.32 -4.27 0.34
C ALA A 97 -11.21 -5.76 0.71
N GLU A 98 -12.02 -6.60 0.06
CA GLU A 98 -12.03 -8.06 0.26
C GLU A 98 -10.76 -8.77 -0.24
N ASP A 99 -9.92 -8.10 -1.04
CA ASP A 99 -8.64 -8.64 -1.52
C ASP A 99 -7.49 -8.42 -0.52
N LEU A 100 -7.60 -7.41 0.36
CA LEU A 100 -6.58 -7.10 1.38
C LEU A 100 -6.21 -8.28 2.28
N PRO A 101 -7.16 -9.10 2.78
CA PRO A 101 -6.87 -10.25 3.64
C PRO A 101 -6.05 -11.31 2.91
N LEU A 102 -6.42 -11.62 1.66
CA LEU A 102 -5.73 -12.59 0.83
C LEU A 102 -4.30 -12.13 0.54
N MET A 103 -4.14 -10.84 0.20
CA MET A 103 -2.84 -10.24 -0.04
C MET A 103 -1.96 -10.23 1.22
N LEU A 104 -2.53 -9.89 2.37
CA LEU A 104 -1.80 -9.90 3.62
C LEU A 104 -1.36 -11.32 4.01
N LYS A 105 -2.20 -12.33 3.78
CA LYS A 105 -1.86 -13.75 3.96
C LYS A 105 -0.72 -14.18 3.05
N ALA A 106 -0.68 -13.69 1.80
CA ALA A 106 0.40 -13.98 0.87
C ALA A 106 1.73 -13.30 1.27
N LEU A 107 1.68 -12.06 1.76
CA LEU A 107 2.85 -11.28 2.14
C LEU A 107 3.45 -11.70 3.50
N ALA A 108 2.61 -12.18 4.41
CA ALA A 108 2.99 -12.49 5.79
C ALA A 108 2.30 -13.76 6.32
N PRO A 109 2.54 -14.93 5.73
CA PRO A 109 1.76 -16.14 6.02
C PRO A 109 1.83 -16.60 7.48
N GLU A 110 2.98 -16.43 8.15
CA GLU A 110 3.13 -16.80 9.55
C GLU A 110 2.43 -15.80 10.48
N ALA A 111 2.72 -14.50 10.34
CA ALA A 111 2.09 -13.47 11.15
C ALA A 111 0.57 -13.36 10.91
N TYR A 112 0.09 -13.77 9.73
CA TYR A 112 -1.34 -13.83 9.42
C TYR A 112 -2.08 -14.90 10.24
N LYS A 113 -1.43 -16.01 10.61
CA LYS A 113 -2.04 -17.06 11.44
C LYS A 113 -2.38 -16.55 12.84
N ASP A 114 -1.56 -15.65 13.35
CA ASP A 114 -1.70 -15.08 14.70
C ASP A 114 -2.62 -13.83 14.72
N MET A 115 -3.16 -13.44 13.57
CA MET A 115 -3.94 -12.22 13.44
C MET A 115 -5.34 -12.40 14.00
N LYS A 116 -5.71 -11.55 14.97
CA LYS A 116 -7.03 -11.56 15.61
C LYS A 116 -8.13 -10.84 14.81
N VAL A 117 -7.82 -10.34 13.62
CA VAL A 117 -8.76 -9.57 12.79
C VAL A 117 -9.51 -10.55 11.88
N ASN A 118 -10.83 -10.57 12.02
CA ASN A 118 -11.69 -11.35 11.16
C ASN A 118 -12.08 -10.53 9.93
N PHE A 119 -11.51 -10.85 8.77
CA PHE A 119 -11.89 -10.23 7.51
C PHE A 119 -13.12 -10.86 6.85
N ASN A 120 -13.66 -11.96 7.40
CA ASN A 120 -14.91 -12.57 6.93
C ASN A 120 -16.16 -11.79 7.39
N ALA A 121 -16.04 -10.49 7.64
CA ALA A 121 -17.19 -9.62 7.88
C ALA A 121 -17.86 -9.26 6.54
N THR A 122 -18.33 -10.28 5.81
CA THR A 122 -19.08 -10.16 4.55
C THR A 122 -20.49 -9.58 4.75
N ASN A 123 -20.78 -8.96 5.90
CA ASN A 123 -22.10 -8.43 6.27
C ASN A 123 -22.12 -6.90 6.46
N LEU A 124 -21.19 -6.13 5.91
CA LEU A 124 -21.16 -4.68 6.14
C LEU A 124 -21.84 -3.80 5.07
N LEU A 125 -22.45 -4.36 4.01
CA LEU A 125 -23.25 -3.55 3.06
C LEU A 125 -24.48 -4.32 2.52
N THR A 126 -25.48 -4.51 3.37
CA THR A 126 -26.89 -4.69 2.95
C THR A 126 -27.77 -3.81 3.84
N HIS A 127 -27.72 -2.50 3.63
CA HIS A 127 -28.78 -1.54 4.02
C HIS A 127 -28.76 -0.36 3.06
#